data_AF-A0A3B8I8U9-F1
#
_entry.id   AF-A0A3B8I8U9-F1
#
_cell.length_a   1.000
_cell.length_b   1.000
_cell.length_c   1.000
_cell.angle_alpha   90.00
_cell.angle_beta   90.00
_cell.angle_gamma   90.00
#
_symmetry.space_group_name_H-M   'P 1'
#
loop_
_entity.id
_entity.type
_entity.pdbx_description
1 polymer ?
#
loop_
_entity_poly.entity_id
_entity_poly.type
_entity_poly.pdbx_seq_one_letter_code
_entity_poly.pdbx_strand_id
1 'polypeptide(L)'
;MAYIAHSQNSELRTLFLSMKRRGLIIIAVVLAAIVTLWITVGKPNVLVATGYTAKYVCSATFLTDFSQENLDNILDLDFVRLVKYDVDQEDKKVTATLFGLAKQTFSYYENGNSCGCVRGEPDFPEQKPLAASQSPAADAVWPQADKLRDSIPGHIDVAKLRTVLETT
;
A
#
# COMPACT_ATOMS: atom_id res chain seq x y z
N MET A 1 1.24 -72.49 15.11
CA MET A 1 2.11 -71.28 15.23
C MET A 1 1.90 -70.26 14.10
N ALA A 2 1.58 -70.65 12.86
CA ALA A 2 1.36 -69.71 11.74
C ALA A 2 0.15 -68.75 11.90
N TYR A 3 -0.91 -69.17 12.60
CA TYR A 3 -2.12 -68.35 12.81
C TYR A 3 -1.86 -67.09 13.67
N ILE A 4 -0.95 -67.18 14.64
CA ILE A 4 -0.63 -66.07 15.55
C ILE A 4 0.21 -65.01 14.81
N ALA A 5 1.12 -65.44 13.93
CA ALA A 5 1.92 -64.54 13.10
C ALA A 5 1.10 -63.79 12.02
N HIS A 6 0.02 -64.40 11.51
CA HIS A 6 -0.86 -63.74 10.55
C HIS A 6 -1.73 -62.65 11.21
N SER A 7 -2.27 -62.93 12.40
CA SER A 7 -3.08 -61.99 13.18
C SER A 7 -2.29 -60.75 13.64
N GLN A 8 -1.03 -60.93 14.08
CA GLN A 8 -0.21 -59.82 14.54
C GLN A 8 0.20 -58.86 13.40
N ASN A 9 0.40 -59.39 12.19
CA ASN A 9 0.74 -58.59 11.00
C ASN A 9 -0.43 -57.75 10.47
N SER A 10 -1.69 -58.19 10.65
CA SER A 10 -2.86 -57.39 10.29
C SER A 10 -3.08 -56.21 11.24
N GLU A 11 -2.91 -56.42 12.55
CA GLU A 11 -3.04 -55.39 13.59
C GLU A 11 -1.95 -54.31 13.47
N LEU A 12 -0.69 -54.72 13.21
CA LEU A 12 0.39 -53.76 12.96
C LEU A 12 0.11 -52.93 11.71
N ARG A 13 -0.38 -53.54 10.62
CA ARG A 13 -0.73 -52.82 9.39
C ARG A 13 -1.84 -51.80 9.61
N THR A 14 -2.93 -52.15 10.30
CA THR A 14 -4.03 -51.22 10.57
C THR A 14 -3.60 -50.05 11.46
N LEU A 15 -2.75 -50.30 12.46
CA LEU A 15 -2.16 -49.26 13.31
C LEU A 15 -1.27 -48.29 12.51
N PHE A 16 -0.37 -48.79 11.66
CA PHE A 16 0.46 -47.96 10.79
C PHE A 16 -0.35 -47.15 9.76
N LEU A 17 -1.41 -47.75 9.18
CA LEU A 17 -2.32 -47.06 8.27
C LEU A 17 -3.12 -45.95 8.97
N SER A 18 -3.54 -46.16 10.23
CA SER A 18 -4.26 -45.16 11.01
C SER A 18 -3.36 -43.98 11.45
N MET A 19 -2.10 -44.23 11.83
CA MET A 19 -1.11 -43.20 12.14
C MET A 19 -0.74 -42.37 10.90
N LYS A 20 -0.53 -43.01 9.75
CA LYS A 20 -0.28 -42.33 8.48
C LYS A 20 -1.47 -41.46 8.06
N ARG A 21 -2.71 -41.94 8.23
CA ARG A 21 -3.93 -41.13 7.99
C ARG A 21 -4.02 -39.93 8.93
N ARG A 22 -3.74 -40.09 10.23
CA ARG A 22 -3.73 -38.97 11.19
C ARG A 22 -2.66 -37.93 10.85
N GLY A 23 -1.46 -38.36 10.49
CA GLY A 23 -0.40 -37.46 10.02
C GLY A 23 -0.80 -36.69 8.76
N LEU A 24 -1.42 -37.36 7.79
CA LEU A 24 -1.91 -36.72 6.57
C LEU A 24 -3.00 -35.67 6.86
N ILE A 25 -3.91 -35.96 7.80
CA ILE A 25 -4.95 -35.02 8.21
C ILE A 25 -4.34 -33.78 8.87
N ILE A 26 -3.37 -33.95 9.77
CA ILE A 26 -2.68 -32.83 10.42
C ILE A 26 -1.98 -31.96 9.37
N ILE A 27 -1.25 -32.57 8.43
CA ILE A 27 -0.60 -31.84 7.33
C ILE A 27 -1.63 -31.08 6.50
N ALA A 28 -2.76 -31.71 6.15
CA ALA A 28 -3.82 -31.06 5.40
C ALA A 28 -4.41 -29.84 6.15
N VAL A 29 -4.63 -29.96 7.46
CA VAL A 29 -5.13 -28.86 8.30
C VAL A 29 -4.11 -27.72 8.39
N VAL A 30 -2.83 -28.03 8.57
CA VAL A 30 -1.77 -27.01 8.61
C VAL A 30 -1.66 -26.28 7.27
N LEU A 31 -1.68 -27.03 6.15
CA LEU A 31 -1.68 -26.43 4.81
C LEU A 31 -2.91 -25.55 4.59
N ALA A 32 -4.09 -25.99 5.01
CA ALA A 32 -5.30 -25.18 4.95
C ALA A 32 -5.16 -23.88 5.75
N ALA A 33 -4.64 -23.95 6.98
CA ALA A 33 -4.42 -22.76 7.82
C ALA A 33 -3.42 -21.79 7.18
N ILE A 34 -2.32 -22.29 6.62
CA ILE A 34 -1.34 -21.48 5.88
C ILE A 34 -1.98 -20.79 4.69
N VAL A 35 -2.75 -21.52 3.88
CA VAL A 35 -3.46 -20.96 2.72
C VAL A 35 -4.46 -19.88 3.15
N THR A 36 -5.24 -20.14 4.21
CA THR A 36 -6.17 -19.15 4.75
C THR A 36 -5.44 -17.88 5.18
N LEU A 37 -4.33 -18.00 5.92
CA LEU A 37 -3.52 -16.85 6.35
C LEU A 37 -2.94 -16.07 5.17
N TRP A 38 -2.44 -16.77 4.14
CA TRP A 38 -1.95 -16.11 2.92
C TRP A 38 -3.04 -15.32 2.20
N ILE A 39 -4.26 -15.85 2.11
CA ILE A 39 -5.36 -15.18 1.43
C ILE A 39 -5.85 -13.97 2.22
N THR A 40 -5.98 -14.09 3.54
CA THR A 40 -6.58 -13.04 4.39
C THR A 40 -5.60 -11.95 4.80
N VAL A 41 -4.31 -12.27 4.94
CA VAL A 41 -3.30 -11.33 5.45
C VAL A 41 -2.17 -11.12 4.45
N GLY A 42 -1.56 -12.18 3.91
CA GLY A 42 -0.39 -12.05 3.05
C GLY A 42 -0.68 -11.30 1.75
N LYS A 43 -1.61 -11.81 0.94
CA LYS A 43 -1.98 -11.26 -0.37
C LYS A 43 -2.41 -9.78 -0.33
N PRO A 44 -3.32 -9.33 0.57
CA PRO A 44 -3.70 -7.93 0.60
C PRO A 44 -2.53 -7.01 0.96
N ASN A 45 -1.69 -7.39 1.94
CA ASN A 45 -0.53 -6.58 2.32
C ASN A 45 0.48 -6.42 1.16
N VAL A 46 0.74 -7.50 0.43
CA VAL A 46 1.63 -7.43 -0.76
C VAL A 46 1.03 -6.53 -1.85
N LEU A 47 -0.28 -6.59 -2.09
CA LEU A 47 -0.95 -5.71 -3.04
C LEU A 47 -0.93 -4.24 -2.61
N VAL A 48 -1.02 -3.95 -1.31
CA VAL A 48 -0.89 -2.60 -0.79
C VAL A 48 0.53 -2.09 -0.98
N ALA A 49 1.55 -2.90 -0.63
CA ALA A 49 2.96 -2.51 -0.77
C ALA A 49 3.33 -2.20 -2.24
N THR A 50 2.94 -3.05 -3.19
CA THR A 50 3.22 -2.80 -4.62
C THR A 50 2.44 -1.60 -5.15
N GLY A 51 1.19 -1.41 -4.74
CA GLY A 51 0.39 -0.27 -5.14
C GLY A 51 0.87 1.06 -4.59
N TYR A 52 1.22 1.07 -3.30
CA TYR A 52 1.84 2.21 -2.63
C TYR A 52 3.11 2.63 -3.38
N THR A 53 4.02 1.69 -3.61
CA THR A 53 5.28 1.94 -4.32
C THR A 53 5.02 2.52 -5.72
N ALA A 54 4.21 1.85 -6.55
CA ALA A 54 3.96 2.31 -7.91
C ALA A 54 3.29 3.69 -7.96
N LYS A 55 2.32 3.96 -7.07
CA LYS A 55 1.63 5.25 -7.00
C LYS A 55 2.55 6.38 -6.55
N TYR A 56 3.30 6.16 -5.47
CA TYR A 56 4.21 7.18 -4.93
C TYR A 56 5.33 7.50 -5.90
N VAL A 57 5.98 6.48 -6.47
CA VAL A 57 7.05 6.68 -7.46
C VAL A 57 6.51 7.39 -8.70
N CYS A 58 5.32 7.03 -9.20
CA CYS A 58 4.70 7.73 -10.34
C CYS A 58 4.46 9.22 -10.02
N SER A 59 3.88 9.52 -8.85
CA SER A 59 3.62 10.91 -8.46
C SER A 59 4.91 11.69 -8.20
N ALA A 60 5.89 11.08 -7.53
CA ALA A 60 7.21 11.67 -7.29
C ALA A 60 7.97 11.97 -8.58
N THR A 61 7.82 11.12 -9.61
CA THR A 61 8.53 11.27 -10.89
C THR A 61 7.85 12.25 -11.83
N PHE A 62 6.51 12.23 -11.93
CA PHE A 62 5.79 12.93 -12.99
C PHE A 62 4.92 14.11 -12.53
N LEU A 63 4.60 14.24 -11.24
CA LEU A 63 3.73 15.32 -10.73
C LEU A 63 4.46 16.36 -9.88
N THR A 64 5.61 16.02 -9.30
CA THR A 64 6.27 16.84 -8.28
C THR A 64 7.78 16.85 -8.51
N ASP A 65 8.47 17.93 -8.13
CA ASP A 65 9.93 17.96 -8.05
C ASP A 65 10.43 17.24 -6.78
N PHE A 66 10.12 15.95 -6.66
CA PHE A 66 10.53 15.15 -5.52
C PHE A 66 11.97 14.68 -5.70
N SER A 67 12.84 14.89 -4.71
CA SER A 67 14.21 14.38 -4.75
C SER A 67 14.24 12.85 -4.58
N GLN A 68 15.25 12.20 -5.17
CA GLN A 68 15.45 10.75 -5.03
C GLN A 68 15.69 10.35 -3.56
N GLU A 69 16.44 11.15 -2.80
CA GLU A 69 16.67 10.90 -1.37
C GLU A 69 15.35 10.87 -0.57
N ASN A 70 14.44 11.80 -0.83
CA ASN A 70 13.14 11.81 -0.18
C ASN A 70 12.29 10.61 -0.60
N LEU A 71 12.39 10.18 -1.87
CA LEU A 71 11.69 9.01 -2.37
C LEU A 71 12.17 7.74 -1.66
N ASP A 72 13.49 7.57 -1.54
CA ASP A 72 14.09 6.43 -0.84
C ASP A 72 13.67 6.39 0.64
N ASN A 73 13.66 7.53 1.32
CA ASN A 73 13.21 7.63 2.70
C ASN A 73 11.73 7.24 2.88
N ILE A 74 10.87 7.60 1.91
CA ILE A 74 9.44 7.23 1.95
C ILE A 74 9.24 5.75 1.64
N LEU A 75 10.09 5.16 0.81
CA LEU A 75 10.01 3.74 0.43
C LEU A 75 10.71 2.82 1.44
N ASP A 76 11.52 3.35 2.37
CA ASP A 76 12.16 2.61 3.47
C ASP A 76 11.18 2.25 4.60
N LEU A 77 10.08 1.61 4.23
CA LEU A 77 9.06 1.09 5.15
C LEU A 77 9.07 -0.44 5.08
N ASP A 78 9.27 -1.12 6.22
CA ASP A 78 9.16 -2.57 6.43
C ASP A 78 9.18 -3.44 5.14
N PHE A 79 7.99 -3.86 4.69
CA PHE A 79 7.80 -4.74 3.53
C PHE A 79 7.88 -4.01 2.17
N VAL A 80 7.71 -2.69 2.16
CA VAL A 80 7.79 -1.84 0.96
C VAL A 80 9.21 -1.80 0.44
N ARG A 81 10.23 -1.81 1.31
CA ARG A 81 11.64 -1.86 0.91
C ARG A 81 12.00 -3.08 0.05
N LEU A 82 11.24 -4.16 0.15
CA LEU A 82 11.46 -5.37 -0.65
C LEU A 82 10.84 -5.27 -2.05
N VAL A 83 9.98 -4.27 -2.29
CA VAL A 83 9.30 -4.06 -3.57
C VAL A 83 10.29 -3.51 -4.58
N LYS A 84 10.32 -4.13 -5.76
CA LYS A 84 11.05 -3.62 -6.91
C LYS A 84 10.10 -2.83 -7.78
N TYR A 85 10.59 -1.76 -8.37
CA TYR A 85 9.82 -0.97 -9.33
C TYR A 85 10.66 -0.64 -10.57
N ASP A 86 9.95 -0.31 -11.63
CA ASP A 86 10.48 0.07 -12.93
C ASP A 86 9.69 1.27 -13.45
N VAL A 87 10.40 2.25 -14.00
CA VAL A 87 9.83 3.52 -14.48
C VAL A 87 10.04 3.60 -15.98
N ASP A 88 8.92 3.54 -16.70
CA ASP A 88 8.86 3.79 -18.13
C ASP A 88 8.65 5.30 -18.36
N GLN A 89 9.70 5.96 -18.84
CA GLN A 89 9.69 7.40 -19.11
C GLN A 89 8.96 7.74 -20.42
N GLU A 90 8.88 6.82 -21.37
CA GLU A 90 8.24 7.05 -22.68
C GLU A 90 6.73 6.98 -22.55
N ASP A 91 6.22 5.89 -21.96
CA ASP A 91 4.79 5.70 -21.72
C ASP A 91 4.29 6.40 -20.45
N LYS A 92 5.21 6.98 -19.66
CA LYS A 92 4.96 7.59 -18.34
C LYS A 92 4.24 6.64 -17.38
N LYS A 93 4.76 5.42 -17.27
CA LYS A 93 4.19 4.34 -16.43
C LYS A 93 5.19 3.91 -15.38
N VAL A 94 4.68 3.56 -14.21
CA VAL A 94 5.48 2.95 -13.14
C VAL A 94 4.88 1.63 -12.78
N THR A 95 5.72 0.61 -12.74
CA THR A 95 5.30 -0.75 -12.42
C THR A 95 6.09 -1.29 -11.23
N ALA A 96 5.39 -1.75 -10.21
CA ALA A 96 5.97 -2.33 -9.01
C ALA A 96 5.57 -3.79 -8.80
N THR A 97 6.48 -4.59 -8.24
CA THR A 97 6.29 -6.01 -7.95
C THR A 97 7.10 -6.45 -6.74
N LEU A 98 6.58 -7.41 -5.98
CA LEU A 98 7.29 -8.03 -4.88
C LEU A 98 7.57 -9.50 -5.23
N PHE A 99 8.84 -9.88 -5.38
CA PHE A 99 9.26 -11.23 -5.78
C PHE A 99 8.56 -11.78 -7.04
N GLY A 100 8.19 -10.92 -8.00
CA GLY A 100 7.46 -11.31 -9.21
C GLY A 100 5.96 -11.55 -9.00
N LEU A 101 5.46 -11.36 -7.78
CA LEU A 101 4.05 -11.45 -7.43
C LEU A 101 3.39 -10.06 -7.40
N ALA A 102 2.06 -10.05 -7.45
CA ALA A 102 1.21 -8.88 -7.17
C ALA A 102 1.61 -7.59 -7.93
N LYS A 103 1.95 -7.74 -9.22
CA LYS A 103 2.32 -6.64 -10.10
C LYS A 103 1.24 -5.56 -10.13
N GLN A 104 1.64 -4.31 -9.96
CA GLN A 104 0.74 -3.15 -10.08
C GLN A 104 1.40 -2.08 -10.93
N THR A 105 0.64 -1.52 -11.86
CA THR A 105 1.08 -0.48 -12.79
C THR A 105 0.23 0.75 -12.60
N PHE A 106 0.88 1.90 -12.52
CA PHE A 106 0.26 3.21 -12.48
C PHE A 106 0.76 4.04 -13.65
N SER A 107 -0.14 4.72 -14.34
CA SER A 107 0.18 5.57 -15.48
C SER A 107 -0.12 7.02 -15.13
N TYR A 108 0.78 7.91 -15.52
CA TYR A 108 0.55 9.34 -15.48
C TYR A 108 -0.47 9.74 -16.54
N TYR A 109 -1.29 10.73 -16.23
CA TYR A 109 -2.19 11.37 -17.19
C TYR A 109 -2.19 12.88 -16.98
N GLU A 110 -2.49 13.56 -18.07
CA GLU A 110 -2.70 15.00 -18.12
C GLU A 110 -3.86 15.25 -19.08
N ASN A 111 -4.98 15.74 -18.56
CA ASN A 111 -6.22 15.95 -19.28
C ASN A 111 -6.80 17.30 -18.89
N GLY A 112 -6.53 18.31 -19.71
CA GLY A 112 -6.98 19.69 -19.48
C GLY A 112 -6.45 20.25 -18.17
N ASN A 113 -7.36 20.52 -17.23
CA ASN A 113 -7.03 21.09 -15.91
C ASN A 113 -6.75 20.01 -14.85
N SER A 114 -6.63 18.74 -15.24
CA SER A 114 -6.38 17.63 -14.33
C SER A 114 -5.12 16.87 -14.72
N CYS A 115 -4.27 16.58 -13.75
CA CYS A 115 -3.13 15.68 -13.91
C CYS A 115 -3.08 14.73 -12.71
N GLY A 116 -2.49 13.56 -12.91
CA GLY A 116 -2.36 12.59 -11.83
C GLY A 116 -1.71 11.29 -12.27
N CYS A 117 -1.61 10.37 -11.31
CA CYS A 117 -1.21 8.98 -11.58
C CYS A 117 -2.35 8.05 -11.17
N VAL A 118 -2.81 7.22 -12.08
CA VAL A 118 -3.91 6.27 -11.87
C VAL A 118 -3.48 4.86 -12.13
N ARG A 119 -4.18 3.91 -11.53
CA ARG A 119 -3.88 2.49 -11.71
C ARG A 119 -4.31 2.03 -13.11
N GLY A 120 -3.40 1.41 -13.85
CA GLY A 120 -3.65 0.94 -15.21
C GLY A 120 -3.66 2.09 -16.21
N GLU A 121 -4.43 1.93 -17.29
CA GLU A 121 -4.54 2.94 -18.34
C GLU A 121 -5.50 4.06 -17.91
N PRO A 122 -5.16 5.34 -18.14
CA PRO A 122 -6.07 6.43 -17.87
C PRO A 122 -7.24 6.40 -18.85
N ASP A 123 -8.46 6.29 -18.32
CA ASP A 123 -9.71 6.40 -19.07
C ASP A 123 -10.50 7.55 -18.48
N PHE A 124 -10.24 8.76 -18.98
CA PHE A 124 -10.91 9.97 -18.56
C PHE A 124 -11.56 10.64 -19.76
N PRO A 125 -12.84 11.04 -19.67
CA PRO A 125 -13.44 11.87 -20.71
C PRO A 125 -12.70 13.20 -20.81
N GLU A 126 -12.61 13.75 -22.01
CA GLU A 126 -12.01 15.06 -22.26
C GLU A 126 -12.73 16.12 -21.42
N GLN A 127 -11.97 16.81 -20.55
CA GLN A 127 -12.56 17.78 -19.64
C GLN A 127 -12.70 19.14 -20.32
N LYS A 128 -13.91 19.71 -20.28
CA LYS A 128 -14.13 21.10 -20.71
C LYS A 128 -13.32 22.03 -19.79
N PRO A 129 -12.61 23.03 -20.33
CA PRO A 129 -11.87 24.00 -19.52
C PRO A 129 -12.81 24.60 -18.46
N LEU A 130 -12.43 24.47 -17.19
CA LEU A 130 -13.11 25.20 -16.12
C LEU A 130 -12.89 26.69 -16.38
N ALA A 131 -13.94 27.49 -16.18
CA ALA A 131 -13.79 28.94 -16.13
C ALA A 131 -12.76 29.28 -15.05
N ALA A 132 -11.85 30.20 -15.35
CA ALA A 132 -10.85 30.63 -14.39
C ALA A 132 -11.54 31.05 -13.08
N SER A 133 -11.21 30.36 -11.99
CA SER A 133 -11.62 30.81 -10.66
C SER A 133 -10.96 32.15 -10.40
N GLN A 134 -11.72 33.14 -9.91
CA GLN A 134 -11.13 34.41 -9.50
C GLN A 134 -10.16 34.13 -8.36
N SER A 135 -8.87 34.41 -8.58
CA SER A 135 -7.90 34.36 -7.49
C SER A 135 -8.37 35.31 -6.39
N PRO A 136 -8.44 34.85 -5.13
CA PRO A 136 -8.73 35.72 -4.01
C PRO A 136 -7.75 36.90 -4.01
N ALA A 137 -8.25 38.08 -3.61
CA ALA A 137 -7.43 39.28 -3.55
C ALA A 137 -6.19 39.02 -2.68
N ALA A 138 -5.04 39.59 -3.05
CA ALA A 138 -3.76 39.35 -2.36
C ALA A 138 -3.78 39.73 -0.87
N ASP A 139 -4.73 40.58 -0.46
CA ASP A 139 -4.96 41.01 0.92
C ASP A 139 -5.99 40.14 1.68
N ALA A 140 -6.54 39.12 1.04
CA ALA A 140 -7.49 38.21 1.66
C ALA A 140 -6.82 37.46 2.82
N VAL A 141 -7.60 37.26 3.88
CA VAL A 141 -7.13 36.59 5.10
C VAL A 141 -7.10 35.08 4.87
N TRP A 142 -6.13 34.39 5.47
CA TRP A 142 -6.07 32.92 5.51
C TRP A 142 -7.43 32.33 5.92
N PRO A 143 -7.96 31.32 5.20
CA PRO A 143 -7.29 30.47 4.20
C PRO A 143 -7.40 30.94 2.75
N GLN A 144 -7.96 32.13 2.50
CA GLN A 144 -8.18 32.60 1.13
C GLN A 144 -6.91 33.17 0.50
N ALA A 145 -6.02 33.79 1.27
CA ALA A 145 -4.65 34.11 0.84
C ALA A 145 -3.71 34.09 2.05
N ASP A 146 -2.49 34.61 1.89
CA ASP A 146 -1.40 34.43 2.85
C ASP A 146 -1.47 35.38 4.06
N LYS A 147 -2.41 36.33 4.09
CA LYS A 147 -2.52 37.28 5.20
C LYS A 147 -3.01 36.57 6.46
N LEU A 148 -2.15 36.47 7.47
CA LEU A 148 -2.52 35.97 8.79
C LEU A 148 -3.51 36.93 9.47
N ARG A 149 -4.37 36.39 10.34
CA ARG A 149 -5.21 37.24 11.21
C ARG A 149 -4.34 37.85 12.29
N ASP A 150 -4.43 39.17 12.43
CA ASP A 150 -3.77 39.90 13.52
C ASP A 150 -4.46 39.68 14.87
N SER A 151 -5.63 39.02 14.90
CA SER A 151 -6.40 38.77 16.11
C SER A 151 -6.58 37.28 16.42
N ILE A 152 -6.33 36.95 17.69
CA ILE A 152 -6.65 35.64 18.26
C ILE A 152 -8.16 35.64 18.61
N PRO A 153 -8.92 34.59 18.25
CA PRO A 153 -10.32 34.49 18.64
C PRO A 153 -10.49 34.59 20.16
N GLY A 154 -11.48 35.37 20.63
CA GLY A 154 -11.62 35.71 22.06
C GLY A 154 -11.90 34.55 23.02
N HIS A 155 -12.17 33.35 22.51
CA HIS A 155 -12.37 32.13 23.31
C HIS A 155 -11.05 31.38 23.60
N ILE A 156 -9.92 31.86 23.09
CA ILE A 156 -8.62 31.23 23.24
C ILE A 156 -7.89 31.85 24.44
N ASP A 157 -7.56 31.02 25.44
CA ASP A 157 -6.74 31.42 26.59
C ASP A 157 -5.26 31.53 26.18
N VAL A 158 -4.83 32.76 25.89
CA VAL A 158 -3.46 33.07 25.48
C VAL A 158 -2.43 32.78 26.57
N ALA A 159 -2.81 32.84 27.85
CA ALA A 159 -1.89 32.57 28.95
C ALA A 159 -1.54 31.07 28.98
N LYS A 160 -2.57 30.21 28.83
CA LYS A 160 -2.37 28.76 28.74
C LYS A 160 -1.53 28.35 27.52
N LEU A 161 -1.74 29.00 26.37
CA LEU A 161 -0.98 28.73 25.14
C LEU A 161 0.51 29.06 25.27
N ARG A 162 0.84 30.21 25.86
CA ARG A 162 2.25 30.62 26.04
C ARG A 162 3.03 29.64 26.92
N THR A 163 2.41 29.16 28.00
CA THR A 163 3.04 28.16 28.88
C THR A 163 3.47 26.90 28.13
N VAL A 164 2.67 26.44 27.15
CA VAL A 164 2.98 25.23 26.37
C VAL A 164 4.12 25.49 25.39
N LEU A 165 4.11 26.65 24.72
CA LEU A 165 5.13 26.99 23.71
C LEU A 165 6.50 27.25 24.33
N GLU A 166 6.57 27.85 25.52
CA GLU A 166 7.84 28.14 26.21
C GLU A 166 8.48 26.90 26.86
N THR A 167 7.75 25.78 26.95
CA THR A 167 8.24 24.52 27.53
C THR A 167 8.86 23.57 26.48
N THR A 168 8.83 23.93 25.19
CA THR A 168 9.40 23.14 24.08
C THR A 168 10.73 23.73 23.63
#